data_AF-A0A0B2UZ64-F1
#
_entry.id   AF-A0A0B2UZ64-F1
#
_cell.length_a   1.000
_cell.length_b   1.000
_cell.length_c   1.000
_cell.angle_alpha   90.00
_cell.angle_beta   90.00
_cell.angle_gamma   90.00
#
_symmetry.space_group_name_H-M   'P 1'
#
loop_
_entity.id
_entity.type
_entity.pdbx_description
1 polymer ?
#
loop_
_entity_poly.entity_id
_entity_poly.type
_entity_poly.pdbx_seq_one_letter_code
_entity_poly.pdbx_strand_id
1 'polypeptide(L)'
;MESISDLRMLPGPVGVKYDDALMTLRIHLVVMGIREKSFARAANTDVHLKYDDESLSILLEVFKMNKKAKPPVKNVLDRRFYEMSKCPGKITKCDYKLKKDQCILTLHKAVPALWANTLSL
;
A
#
# COMPACT_ATOMS: atom_id res chain seq x y z
N MET A 1 2.08 3.58 -19.55
CA MET A 1 2.01 4.02 -18.15
C MET A 1 0.54 4.26 -17.88
N GLU A 2 -0.11 3.46 -17.03
CA GLU A 2 -1.55 3.58 -16.78
C GLU A 2 -1.87 4.94 -16.14
N SER A 3 -2.99 5.54 -16.53
CA SER A 3 -3.44 6.79 -15.93
C SER A 3 -3.98 6.53 -14.52
N ILE A 4 -3.99 7.55 -13.67
CA ILE A 4 -4.56 7.40 -12.31
C ILE A 4 -6.06 7.04 -12.35
N SER A 5 -6.77 7.48 -13.39
CA SER A 5 -8.17 7.13 -13.64
C SER A 5 -8.34 5.63 -13.88
N ASP A 6 -7.43 5.01 -14.64
CA ASP A 6 -7.44 3.56 -14.88
C ASP A 6 -7.16 2.80 -13.58
N LEU A 7 -6.26 3.30 -12.74
CA LEU A 7 -5.94 2.69 -11.45
C LEU A 7 -7.10 2.75 -10.46
N ARG A 8 -7.90 3.83 -10.48
CA ARG A 8 -9.11 3.95 -9.64
C ARG A 8 -10.22 2.97 -10.00
N MET A 9 -10.17 2.37 -11.20
CA MET A 9 -11.09 1.30 -11.59
C MET A 9 -10.69 -0.06 -11.01
N LEU A 10 -9.47 -0.20 -10.47
CA LEU A 10 -9.03 -1.41 -9.79
C LEU A 10 -9.75 -1.56 -8.45
N PRO A 11 -9.98 -2.81 -8.00
CA PRO A 11 -10.60 -3.03 -6.72
C PRO A 11 -9.68 -2.58 -5.58
N GLY A 12 -10.30 -2.04 -4.53
CA GLY A 12 -9.61 -1.69 -3.30
C GLY A 12 -9.12 -2.92 -2.50
N PRO A 13 -8.32 -2.69 -1.45
CA PRO A 13 -7.99 -3.72 -0.47
C PRO A 13 -9.25 -4.37 0.11
N VAL A 14 -9.15 -5.64 0.52
CA VAL A 14 -10.25 -6.40 1.13
C VAL A 14 -10.71 -5.76 2.45
N GLY A 15 -9.80 -5.08 3.14
CA GLY A 15 -10.07 -4.32 4.34
C GLY A 15 -9.02 -3.25 4.54
N VAL A 16 -9.41 -2.16 5.19
CA VAL A 16 -8.53 -1.05 5.57
C VAL A 16 -8.72 -0.79 7.05
N LYS A 17 -7.64 -0.86 7.83
CA LYS A 17 -7.64 -0.50 9.25
C LYS A 17 -6.65 0.63 9.50
N TYR A 18 -7.06 1.60 10.30
CA TYR A 18 -6.25 2.74 10.70
C TYR A 18 -5.83 2.59 12.16
N ASP A 19 -4.52 2.59 12.40
CA ASP A 19 -3.93 2.66 13.74
C ASP A 19 -3.28 4.03 13.88
N ASP A 20 -3.97 4.92 14.58
CA ASP A 20 -3.67 6.35 14.63
C ASP A 20 -2.93 6.74 15.91
N ALA A 21 -1.81 7.44 15.77
CA ALA A 21 -1.02 7.98 16.87
C ALA A 21 -0.65 9.43 16.58
N LEU A 22 -0.19 10.17 17.61
CA LEU A 22 0.05 11.63 17.48
C LEU A 22 0.97 11.99 16.30
N MET A 23 2.08 11.28 16.10
CA MET A 23 3.06 11.59 15.06
C MET A 23 2.96 10.71 13.81
N THR A 24 2.16 9.63 13.86
CA THR A 24 2.13 8.64 12.79
C THR A 24 0.72 8.08 12.59
N LEU A 25 0.34 7.86 11.34
CA LEU A 25 -0.82 7.04 10.99
C LEU A 25 -0.33 5.75 10.34
N ARG A 26 -0.74 4.59 10.86
CA ARG A 26 -0.50 3.31 10.21
C ARG A 26 -1.78 2.85 9.51
N ILE A 27 -1.69 2.58 8.22
CA ILE A 27 -2.81 2.11 7.40
C ILE A 27 -2.53 0.66 7.02
N HIS A 28 -3.32 -0.26 7.56
CA HIS A 28 -3.26 -1.68 7.27
C HIS A 28 -4.19 -1.99 6.10
N LEU A 29 -3.60 -2.24 4.93
CA LEU A 29 -4.30 -2.66 3.72
C LEU A 29 -4.29 -4.19 3.64
N VAL A 30 -5.44 -4.83 3.79
CA VAL A 30 -5.58 -6.29 3.67
C VAL A 30 -5.66 -6.67 2.19
N VAL A 31 -4.65 -7.39 1.72
CA VAL A 31 -4.54 -7.85 0.33
C VAL A 31 -4.04 -9.30 0.36
N MET A 32 -4.94 -10.21 0.00
CA MET A 32 -4.69 -11.64 0.09
C MET A 32 -3.55 -12.07 -0.84
N GLY A 33 -2.70 -12.98 -0.35
CA GLY A 33 -1.61 -13.56 -1.14
C GLY A 33 -0.31 -12.75 -1.12
N ILE A 34 -0.27 -11.59 -0.45
CA ILE A 34 0.99 -10.91 -0.12
C ILE A 34 1.81 -11.80 0.80
N ARG A 35 3.09 -11.98 0.46
CA ARG A 35 4.10 -12.61 1.30
C ARG A 35 5.26 -11.66 1.49
N GLU A 36 5.66 -11.52 2.75
CA GLU A 36 6.84 -10.76 3.12
C GLU A 36 8.12 -11.41 2.60
N LYS A 37 9.14 -10.58 2.40
CA LYS A 37 10.50 -11.07 2.16
C LYS A 37 11.01 -11.74 3.43
N SER A 38 11.55 -12.93 3.28
CA SER A 38 12.31 -13.63 4.33
C SER A 38 13.73 -13.90 3.84
N PHE A 39 14.57 -14.44 4.73
CA PHE A 39 15.92 -14.89 4.35
C PHE A 39 15.89 -15.93 3.21
N ALA A 40 14.85 -16.76 3.13
CA ALA A 40 14.73 -17.84 2.15
C ALA A 40 13.92 -17.47 0.90
N ARG A 41 13.13 -16.38 0.92
CA ARG A 41 12.18 -16.03 -0.15
C ARG A 41 12.08 -14.53 -0.35
N ALA A 42 12.15 -14.08 -1.60
CA ALA A 42 11.76 -12.74 -1.97
C ALA A 42 10.26 -12.50 -1.74
N ALA A 43 9.88 -11.24 -1.53
CA ALA A 43 8.48 -10.85 -1.56
C ALA A 43 7.87 -11.14 -2.94
N ASN A 44 6.56 -11.35 -2.98
CA ASN A 44 5.83 -11.64 -4.21
C ASN A 44 4.85 -10.52 -4.60
N THR A 45 5.18 -9.29 -4.22
CA THR A 45 4.33 -8.14 -4.46
C THR A 45 5.18 -6.98 -4.91
N ASP A 46 4.85 -6.40 -6.05
CA ASP A 46 5.40 -5.12 -6.47
C ASP A 46 4.53 -4.01 -5.89
N VAL A 47 5.19 -2.98 -5.36
CA VAL A 47 4.56 -1.86 -4.67
C VAL A 47 4.93 -0.58 -5.39
N HIS A 48 3.91 0.13 -5.89
CA HIS A 48 4.08 1.44 -6.50
C HIS A 48 3.43 2.48 -5.60
N LEU A 49 4.21 2.98 -4.63
CA LEU A 49 3.79 4.04 -3.71
C LEU A 49 4.15 5.41 -4.32
N LYS A 50 3.17 6.31 -4.36
CA LYS A 50 3.36 7.73 -4.67
C LYS A 50 2.72 8.56 -3.57
N TYR A 51 3.39 9.61 -3.13
CA TYR A 51 2.84 10.54 -2.14
C TYR A 51 3.48 11.91 -2.30
N ASP A 52 2.77 12.93 -1.83
CA ASP A 52 3.27 14.29 -1.62
C ASP A 52 3.01 14.70 -0.16
N ASP A 53 3.01 15.99 0.16
CA ASP A 53 2.78 16.44 1.53
C ASP A 53 1.30 16.39 1.95
N GLU A 54 0.35 16.12 1.05
CA GLU A 54 -1.09 16.16 1.34
C GLU A 54 -1.86 14.94 0.84
N SER A 55 -1.26 14.03 0.08
CA SER A 55 -1.95 12.90 -0.54
C SER A 55 -1.03 11.68 -0.70
N LEU A 56 -1.64 10.51 -0.88
CA LEU A 56 -0.92 9.30 -1.28
C LEU A 56 -1.77 8.39 -2.15
N SER A 57 -1.10 7.58 -2.97
CA SER A 57 -1.68 6.45 -3.68
C SER A 57 -0.72 5.27 -3.69
N ILE A 58 -1.27 4.07 -3.68
CA ILE A 58 -0.50 2.83 -3.73
C ILE A 58 -1.19 1.84 -4.66
N LEU A 59 -0.41 1.31 -5.61
CA LEU A 59 -0.78 0.13 -6.39
C LEU A 59 0.02 -1.07 -5.87
N LEU A 60 -0.69 -2.15 -5.56
CA LEU A 60 -0.14 -3.42 -5.10
C LEU A 60 -0.40 -4.49 -6.16
N GLU A 61 0.67 -5.10 -6.68
CA GLU A 61 0.58 -6.18 -7.65
C GLU A 61 1.14 -7.47 -7.08
N VAL A 62 0.26 -8.37 -6.64
CA VAL A 62 0.65 -9.70 -6.17
C VAL A 62 0.95 -10.57 -7.38
N PHE A 63 2.10 -11.22 -7.39
CA PHE A 63 2.54 -12.03 -8.51
C PHE A 63 3.02 -13.42 -8.11
N LYS A 64 3.14 -14.28 -9.13
CA LYS A 64 3.85 -15.55 -9.06
C LYS A 64 4.96 -15.54 -10.10
N MET A 65 6.17 -15.84 -9.66
CA MET A 65 7.31 -15.98 -10.55
C MET A 65 7.35 -17.39 -11.14
N ASN A 66 7.25 -17.51 -12.46
CA ASN A 66 7.52 -18.75 -13.18
C ASN A 66 9.03 -18.90 -13.39
N LYS A 67 9.69 -19.56 -12.44
CA LYS A 67 11.13 -19.84 -12.48
C LYS A 67 11.54 -20.90 -13.51
N LYS A 68 10.57 -21.64 -14.10
CA LYS A 68 10.84 -22.65 -15.13
C LYS A 68 11.04 -22.02 -16.52
N ALA A 69 10.50 -20.82 -16.73
CA ALA A 69 10.72 -20.05 -17.96
C ALA A 69 12.13 -19.47 -18.00
N LYS A 70 12.68 -19.32 -19.21
CA LYS A 70 13.99 -18.70 -19.46
C LYS A 70 13.80 -17.56 -20.48
N PRO A 71 13.82 -16.28 -20.06
CA PRO A 71 14.02 -15.79 -18.69
C PRO A 71 12.81 -16.07 -17.77
N PRO A 72 13.00 -16.01 -16.44
CA PRO A 72 11.88 -16.12 -15.48
C PRO A 72 10.80 -15.07 -15.78
N VAL A 73 9.53 -15.48 -15.72
CA VAL A 73 8.40 -14.59 -16.07
C VAL A 73 7.57 -14.30 -14.82
N LYS A 74 7.27 -13.02 -14.60
CA LYS A 74 6.35 -12.55 -13.56
C LYS A 74 4.91 -12.61 -14.09
N ASN A 75 4.05 -13.38 -13.43
CA ASN A 75 2.61 -13.38 -13.71
C ASN A 75 1.88 -12.66 -12.57
N VAL A 76 1.27 -11.52 -12.86
CA VAL A 76 0.43 -10.79 -11.90
C VAL A 76 -0.87 -11.57 -11.68
N LEU A 77 -1.19 -11.83 -10.42
CA LEU A 77 -2.35 -12.61 -9.98
C LEU A 77 -3.46 -11.72 -9.41
N ASP A 78 -3.10 -10.62 -8.74
CA ASP A 78 -4.04 -9.68 -8.15
C ASP A 78 -3.47 -8.26 -8.20
N ARG A 79 -4.33 -7.28 -8.42
CA ARG A 79 -3.98 -5.86 -8.47
C ARG A 79 -4.95 -5.10 -7.58
N ARG A 80 -4.43 -4.37 -6.60
CA ARG A 80 -5.22 -3.57 -5.67
C ARG A 80 -4.73 -2.14 -5.65
N PHE A 81 -5.66 -1.20 -5.70
CA PHE A 81 -5.36 0.22 -5.63
C PHE A 81 -5.99 0.83 -4.39
N TYR A 82 -5.22 1.68 -3.69
CA TYR A 82 -5.72 2.48 -2.58
C TYR A 82 -5.18 3.89 -2.71
N GLU A 83 -6.01 4.87 -2.40
CA GLU A 83 -5.67 6.28 -2.48
C GLU A 83 -6.29 7.02 -1.30
N MET A 84 -5.52 7.95 -0.76
CA MET A 84 -6.01 9.02 0.10
C MET A 84 -5.71 10.33 -0.62
N SER A 85 -6.70 10.85 -1.34
CA SER A 85 -6.56 12.05 -2.18
C SER A 85 -6.29 13.31 -1.38
N LYS A 86 -6.72 13.34 -0.10
CA LYS A 86 -6.44 14.41 0.84
C LYS A 86 -6.28 13.85 2.24
N CYS A 87 -5.08 14.00 2.80
CA CYS A 87 -4.76 13.71 4.17
C CYS A 87 -5.37 14.80 5.08
N PRO A 88 -5.78 14.46 6.32
CA PRO A 88 -6.28 15.45 7.28
C PRO A 88 -5.26 16.53 7.68
N GLY A 89 -3.97 16.27 7.47
CA GLY A 89 -2.90 17.25 7.64
C GLY A 89 -1.67 16.86 6.84
N LYS A 90 -0.65 17.72 6.88
CA LYS A 90 0.58 17.49 6.11
C LYS A 90 1.34 16.26 6.57
N ILE A 91 1.86 15.50 5.62
CA ILE A 91 2.78 14.38 5.86
C ILE A 91 4.20 14.76 5.44
N THR A 92 5.19 14.27 6.19
CA THR A 92 6.61 14.48 5.89
C THR A 92 7.24 13.28 5.22
N LYS A 93 6.65 12.09 5.43
CA LYS A 93 7.15 10.84 4.90
C LYS A 93 6.04 9.79 4.85
N CYS A 94 6.09 8.90 3.86
CA CYS A 94 5.26 7.71 3.79
C CYS A 94 6.12 6.50 3.45
N ASP A 95 6.13 5.50 4.35
CA ASP A 95 6.83 4.24 4.15
C ASP A 95 5.82 3.08 4.07
N TYR A 96 6.24 1.95 3.50
CA TYR A 96 5.44 0.73 3.51
C TYR A 96 6.21 -0.47 4.06
N LYS A 97 5.46 -1.45 4.58
CA LYS A 97 5.97 -2.76 4.96
C LYS A 97 5.00 -3.85 4.53
N LEU A 98 5.50 -4.83 3.79
CA LEU A 98 4.74 -6.04 3.45
C LEU A 98 4.77 -7.01 4.64
N LYS A 99 3.61 -7.58 4.96
CA LYS A 99 3.42 -8.70 5.89
C LYS A 99 2.53 -9.74 5.21
N LYS A 100 2.39 -10.93 5.82
CA LYS A 100 1.45 -11.94 5.34
C LYS A 100 0.05 -11.32 5.17
N ASP A 101 -0.47 -11.41 3.94
CA ASP A 101 -1.80 -10.93 3.51
C ASP A 101 -2.07 -9.43 3.76
N GLN A 102 -1.03 -8.62 3.98
CA GLN A 102 -1.17 -7.19 4.28
C GLN A 102 -0.03 -6.34 3.73
N CYS A 103 -0.36 -5.12 3.34
CA CYS A 103 0.59 -4.01 3.20
C CYS A 103 0.29 -2.97 4.28
N ILE A 104 1.29 -2.60 5.07
CA ILE A 104 1.15 -1.59 6.12
C ILE A 104 1.84 -0.32 5.65
N LEU A 105 1.08 0.74 5.39
CA LEU A 105 1.61 2.09 5.20
C LEU A 105 1.86 2.75 6.56
N THR A 106 2.92 3.54 6.67
CA THR A 106 3.22 4.37 7.83
C THR A 106 3.45 5.79 7.35
N LEU A 107 2.47 6.66 7.61
CA LEU A 107 2.54 8.09 7.31
C LEU A 107 3.12 8.78 8.54
N HIS A 108 4.12 9.63 8.33
CA HIS A 108 4.67 10.51 9.34
C HIS A 108 4.03 11.89 9.20
N LYS A 109 3.38 12.36 10.27
CA LYS A 109 2.67 13.63 10.30
C LYS A 109 3.66 14.77 10.53
N ALA A 110 3.43 15.91 9.90
CA ALA A 110 4.23 17.11 10.13
C ALA A 110 3.98 17.71 11.52
N VAL A 111 2.76 17.58 12.03
CA VAL A 111 2.33 18.14 13.32
C VAL A 111 1.63 17.04 14.13
N PRO A 112 1.87 16.94 15.46
CA PRO A 112 1.17 15.99 16.32
C PRO A 112 -0.35 16.20 16.26
N ALA A 113 -1.11 15.19 15.85
CA ALA A 113 -2.57 15.24 15.80
C ALA A 113 -3.17 13.83 15.75
N LEU A 114 -4.40 13.65 16.24
CA LEU A 114 -5.20 12.45 15.97
C LEU A 114 -6.14 12.72 14.79
N TRP A 115 -6.15 11.82 13.82
CA TRP A 115 -6.94 11.86 12.59
C TRP A 115 -8.09 10.84 12.58
N ALA A 116 -8.19 9.98 13.60
CA ALA A 116 -9.18 8.90 13.68
C ALA A 116 -10.61 9.35 13.32
N ASN A 117 -11.07 10.49 13.85
CA ASN A 117 -12.43 11.00 13.61
C ASN A 117 -12.66 11.48 12.16
N THR A 118 -11.60 11.85 11.45
CA THR A 118 -11.66 12.34 10.06
C THR A 118 -11.57 11.20 9.05
N LEU A 119 -10.99 10.07 9.44
CA LEU A 119 -10.76 8.91 8.57
C LEU A 119 -11.94 7.93 8.55
N SER A 120 -12.92 8.09 9.44
CA SER A 120 -14.11 7.26 9.59
C SER A 120 -15.38 7.84 8.94
N LEU A 121 -15.24 8.88 8.12
CA LEU A 121 -16.32 9.52 7.36
C LEU A 121 -16.33 9.09 5.90
#